data_AF-A0A9P7BXD2-F1
#
_entry.id   AF-A0A9P7BXD2-F1
#
_cell.length_a   1.000
_cell.length_b   1.000
_cell.length_c   1.000
_cell.angle_alpha   90.00
_cell.angle_beta   90.00
_cell.angle_gamma   90.00
#
_symmetry.space_group_name_H-M   'P 1'
#
loop_
_entity.id
_entity.type
_entity.pdbx_description
1 polymer ?
#
loop_
_entity_poly.entity_id
_entity_poly.type
_entity_poly.pdbx_seq_one_letter_code
_entity_poly.pdbx_strand_id
1 'polypeptide(L)'
;MSEQREVGFGPGRRKAVRKGMFSKDLKLLMYGFGDVANPASDSIAVMDDLVIDYITDMCQKAAQVADNRGKVKVEDFKFVLRKDTKKLARVEELLYMSEDIRRAKQLFDEKEMDPADEI
;
A
#
# COMPACT_ATOMS: atom_id res chain seq x y z
N MET A 1 -23.27 -4.87 -34.39
CA MET A 1 -22.51 -3.62 -34.23
C MET A 1 -22.47 -3.33 -32.75
N SER A 2 -21.34 -3.60 -32.12
CA SER A 2 -21.18 -3.53 -30.66
C SER A 2 -20.72 -2.13 -30.29
N GLU A 3 -21.57 -1.40 -29.57
CA GLU A 3 -21.32 -0.05 -29.09
C GLU A 3 -20.19 -0.07 -28.05
N GLN A 4 -19.06 0.55 -28.38
CA GLN A 4 -17.95 0.75 -27.45
C GLN A 4 -18.34 1.84 -26.45
N ARG A 5 -18.45 1.49 -25.17
CA ARG A 5 -18.56 2.47 -24.09
C ARG A 5 -17.20 3.13 -23.88
N GLU A 6 -17.10 4.41 -24.20
CA GLU A 6 -15.96 5.24 -23.79
C GLU A 6 -15.96 5.43 -22.27
N VAL A 7 -14.82 5.14 -21.65
CA VAL A 7 -14.60 5.35 -20.21
C VAL A 7 -14.32 6.84 -20.00
N GLY A 8 -15.36 7.61 -19.67
CA GLY A 8 -15.25 9.04 -19.43
C GLY A 8 -14.38 9.35 -18.20
N PHE A 9 -13.19 9.91 -18.42
CA PHE A 9 -12.38 10.50 -17.35
C PHE A 9 -12.98 11.86 -16.99
N GLY A 10 -13.73 11.93 -15.88
CA GLY A 10 -14.32 13.17 -15.39
C GLY A 10 -13.24 14.23 -15.05
N PRO A 11 -13.61 15.52 -14.92
CA PRO A 11 -12.67 16.62 -14.71
C PRO A 11 -12.21 16.65 -13.24
N GLY A 12 -11.47 15.63 -12.83
CA GLY A 12 -10.72 15.63 -11.58
C GLY A 12 -9.47 16.47 -11.78
N ARG A 13 -9.43 17.65 -11.16
CA ARG A 13 -8.22 18.46 -10.94
C ARG A 13 -7.04 17.51 -10.69
N ARG A 14 -6.15 17.34 -11.68
CA ARG A 14 -4.85 16.68 -11.46
C ARG A 14 -4.16 17.52 -10.40
N LYS A 15 -4.28 17.15 -9.13
CA LYS A 15 -3.33 17.62 -8.12
C LYS A 15 -2.00 17.09 -8.63
N ALA A 16 -1.17 18.00 -9.16
CA ALA A 16 0.19 17.69 -9.53
C ALA A 16 0.77 16.81 -8.41
N VAL A 17 1.28 15.64 -8.77
CA VAL A 17 1.93 14.76 -7.81
C VAL A 17 2.94 15.63 -7.07
N ARG A 18 2.75 15.76 -5.75
CA ARG A 18 3.47 16.74 -4.96
C ARG A 18 4.90 16.25 -4.83
N LYS A 19 5.84 16.85 -5.56
CA LYS A 19 7.28 16.55 -5.44
C LYS A 19 7.70 16.59 -3.98
N GLY A 20 8.47 15.59 -3.56
CA GLY A 20 8.95 15.42 -2.20
C GLY A 20 7.89 14.92 -1.23
N MET A 21 6.93 14.12 -1.70
CA MET A 21 5.88 13.55 -0.85
C MET A 21 6.46 12.62 0.20
N PHE A 22 7.48 11.83 -0.17
CA PHE A 22 8.09 10.81 0.67
C PHE A 22 9.49 11.19 1.14
N SER A 23 10.00 12.41 0.88
CA SER A 23 11.40 12.75 1.16
C SER A 23 11.85 12.50 2.60
N LYS A 24 10.97 12.72 3.58
CA LYS A 24 11.29 12.47 5.01
C LYS A 24 11.44 10.98 5.30
N ASP A 25 10.49 10.18 4.82
CA ASP A 25 10.45 8.74 5.09
C ASP A 25 11.51 8.01 4.26
N LEU A 26 11.74 8.43 3.02
CA LEU A 26 12.78 7.89 2.15
C LEU A 26 14.17 8.10 2.71
N LYS A 27 14.46 9.24 3.33
CA LYS A 27 15.74 9.45 4.01
C LYS A 27 16.01 8.36 5.06
N LEU A 28 15.03 8.07 5.91
CA LEU A 28 15.14 7.05 6.95
C LEU A 28 15.24 5.64 6.33
N LEU A 29 14.46 5.39 5.29
CA LEU A 29 14.46 4.11 4.60
C LEU A 29 15.80 3.84 3.93
N MET A 30 16.35 4.81 3.20
CA MET A 30 17.65 4.71 2.52
C MET A 30 18.75 4.37 3.54
N TYR A 31 18.80 5.07 4.68
CA TYR A 31 19.72 4.74 5.77
C TYR A 31 19.50 3.32 6.31
N GLY A 32 18.24 2.91 6.53
CA GLY A 32 17.90 1.55 6.97
C GLY A 32 18.31 0.45 5.99
N PHE A 33 18.44 0.77 4.70
CA PHE A 33 18.95 -0.12 3.66
C PHE A 33 20.46 0.01 3.41
N GLY A 34 21.18 0.77 4.25
CA GLY A 34 22.63 0.85 4.25
C GLY A 34 23.25 2.08 3.58
N ASP A 35 22.43 3.08 3.22
CA ASP A 35 22.94 4.38 2.78
C ASP A 35 23.48 5.21 3.97
N VAL A 36 24.04 6.38 3.70
CA VAL A 36 24.50 7.33 4.74
C VAL A 36 23.32 7.98 5.48
N ALA A 37 23.55 8.42 6.73
CA ALA A 37 22.51 9.02 7.57
C ALA A 37 21.88 10.29 6.98
N ASN A 38 22.61 11.00 6.12
CA ASN A 38 22.12 12.16 5.38
C ASN A 38 22.40 11.99 3.88
N PRO A 39 21.58 11.21 3.15
CA PRO A 39 21.71 11.03 1.72
C PRO A 39 21.59 12.35 0.97
N ALA A 40 22.16 12.40 -0.23
CA ALA A 40 22.11 13.57 -1.07
C ALA A 40 20.65 13.89 -1.50
N SER A 41 20.31 15.17 -1.56
CA SER A 41 18.92 15.62 -1.79
C SER A 41 18.41 15.27 -3.18
N ASP A 42 19.30 15.24 -4.16
CA ASP A 42 19.05 14.77 -5.52
C ASP A 42 18.77 13.26 -5.56
N SER A 43 19.54 12.44 -4.84
CA SER A 43 19.26 11.01 -4.68
C SER A 43 17.88 10.76 -4.03
N ILE A 44 17.54 11.53 -2.99
CA ILE A 44 16.22 11.44 -2.35
C ILE A 44 15.11 11.82 -3.34
N ALA A 45 15.32 12.84 -4.16
CA ALA A 45 14.34 13.26 -5.17
C ALA A 45 14.13 12.19 -6.24
N VAL A 46 15.21 11.56 -6.73
CA VAL A 46 15.11 10.43 -7.67
C VAL A 46 14.37 9.25 -7.03
N MET A 47 14.67 8.93 -5.77
CA MET A 47 13.96 7.86 -5.05
C MET A 47 12.47 8.17 -4.87
N ASP A 48 12.10 9.44 -4.64
CA ASP A 48 10.70 9.88 -4.55
C ASP A 48 9.97 9.59 -5.87
N ASP A 49 10.56 9.98 -7.00
CA ASP A 49 10.00 9.73 -8.33
C ASP A 49 9.88 8.21 -8.62
N LEU A 50 10.91 7.42 -8.33
CA LEU A 50 10.91 5.97 -8.55
C LEU A 50 9.83 5.26 -7.72
N VAL A 51 9.62 5.67 -6.47
CA VAL A 51 8.60 5.08 -5.60
C VAL A 51 7.19 5.44 -6.06
N ILE A 52 6.98 6.69 -6.49
CA ILE A 52 5.71 7.14 -7.07
C ILE A 52 5.37 6.30 -8.31
N ASP A 53 6.34 6.13 -9.22
CA ASP A 53 6.16 5.36 -10.44
C ASP A 53 5.87 3.89 -10.14
N TYR A 54 6.61 3.29 -9.21
CA TYR A 54 6.38 1.91 -8.80
C TYR A 54 4.98 1.69 -8.20
N ILE A 55 4.53 2.57 -7.29
CA ILE A 55 3.20 2.47 -6.68
C ILE A 55 2.12 2.66 -7.75
N THR A 56 2.32 3.60 -8.68
CA THR A 56 1.38 3.88 -9.75
C THR A 56 1.23 2.68 -10.69
N ASP A 57 2.33 2.12 -11.17
CA ASP A 57 2.35 0.93 -12.03
C ASP A 57 1.72 -0.29 -11.33
N MET A 58 2.05 -0.52 -10.06
CA MET A 58 1.43 -1.59 -9.26
C MET A 58 -0.09 -1.43 -9.14
N CYS A 59 -0.57 -0.22 -8.86
CA CYS A 59 -2.00 0.07 -8.77
C CYS A 59 -2.71 -0.12 -10.12
N GLN A 60 -2.09 0.30 -11.23
CA GLN A 60 -2.64 0.13 -12.56
C GLN A 60 -2.75 -1.35 -12.94
N LYS A 61 -1.72 -2.15 -12.67
CA LYS A 61 -1.75 -3.61 -12.88
C LYS A 61 -2.83 -4.29 -12.04
N ALA A 62 -2.97 -3.91 -10.76
CA ALA A 62 -4.03 -4.43 -9.90
C ALA A 62 -5.43 -4.03 -10.40
N ALA A 63 -5.59 -2.80 -10.91
CA ALA A 63 -6.83 -2.33 -11.51
C ALA A 63 -7.21 -3.12 -12.76
N GLN A 64 -6.24 -3.45 -13.64
CA GLN A 64 -6.48 -4.30 -14.81
C GLN A 64 -6.96 -5.71 -14.42
N VAL A 65 -6.41 -6.29 -13.35
CA VAL A 65 -6.88 -7.59 -12.83
C VAL A 65 -8.30 -7.48 -12.28
N ALA A 66 -8.63 -6.36 -11.66
CA ALA A 66 -9.94 -6.10 -11.08
C ALA A 66 -11.01 -5.60 -12.07
N ASP A 67 -10.66 -5.44 -13.36
CA ASP A 67 -11.47 -4.73 -14.36
C ASP A 67 -12.93 -5.22 -14.41
N ASN A 68 -13.11 -6.53 -14.56
CA ASN A 68 -14.43 -7.18 -14.58
C ASN A 68 -15.25 -7.00 -13.28
N ARG A 69 -14.58 -6.70 -12.16
CA ARG A 69 -15.21 -6.54 -10.84
C ARG A 69 -15.45 -5.07 -10.49
N GLY A 70 -14.79 -4.14 -11.16
CA GLY A 70 -14.87 -2.69 -10.93
C GLY A 70 -14.33 -2.21 -9.57
N LYS A 71 -13.76 -3.10 -8.74
CA LYS A 71 -13.20 -2.76 -7.41
C LYS A 71 -11.95 -3.57 -7.13
N VAL A 72 -10.85 -2.87 -6.83
CA VAL A 72 -9.55 -3.48 -6.45
C VAL A 72 -9.64 -4.07 -5.04
N LYS A 73 -9.02 -5.24 -4.86
CA LYS A 73 -8.90 -6.02 -3.62
C LYS A 73 -7.44 -6.43 -3.41
N VAL A 74 -7.10 -6.84 -2.19
CA VAL A 74 -5.77 -7.35 -1.82
C VAL A 74 -5.32 -8.51 -2.72
N GLU A 75 -6.25 -9.40 -3.08
CA GLU A 75 -5.96 -10.55 -3.94
C GLU A 75 -5.48 -10.14 -5.35
N ASP A 76 -5.85 -8.98 -5.86
CA ASP A 76 -5.35 -8.52 -7.17
C ASP A 76 -3.86 -8.16 -7.08
N PHE A 77 -3.43 -7.54 -5.97
CA PHE A 77 -2.02 -7.26 -5.73
C PHE A 77 -1.22 -8.56 -5.56
N LYS A 78 -1.76 -9.55 -4.84
CA LYS A 78 -1.14 -10.89 -4.73
C LYS A 78 -1.02 -11.54 -6.10
N PHE A 79 -2.05 -11.42 -6.95
CA PHE A 79 -1.99 -11.94 -8.32
C PHE A 79 -0.92 -11.23 -9.16
N VAL A 80 -0.79 -9.90 -9.07
CA VAL A 80 0.28 -9.14 -9.76
C VAL A 80 1.66 -9.62 -9.29
N LEU A 81 1.83 -9.86 -7.99
CA LEU A 81 3.09 -10.30 -7.38
C LEU A 81 3.36 -11.81 -7.49
N ARG A 82 2.48 -12.61 -8.10
CA ARG A 82 2.56 -14.10 -8.11
C ARG A 82 3.87 -14.69 -8.64
N LYS A 83 4.64 -13.92 -9.41
CA LYS A 83 5.94 -14.34 -9.99
C LYS A 83 7.13 -13.93 -9.12
N ASP A 84 6.94 -13.06 -8.14
CA ASP A 84 7.96 -12.65 -7.17
C ASP A 84 7.65 -13.30 -5.82
N THR A 85 8.20 -14.48 -5.61
CA THR A 85 7.93 -15.30 -4.42
C THR A 85 8.31 -14.59 -3.13
N LYS A 86 9.36 -13.77 -3.13
CA LYS A 86 9.81 -13.03 -1.94
C LYS A 86 8.82 -11.92 -1.59
N LYS A 87 8.40 -11.12 -2.56
CA LYS A 87 7.40 -10.06 -2.32
C LYS A 87 6.04 -10.63 -1.94
N LEU A 88 5.61 -11.71 -2.59
CA LEU A 88 4.34 -12.36 -2.27
C LEU A 88 4.34 -12.91 -0.83
N ALA A 89 5.38 -13.66 -0.45
CA ALA A 89 5.51 -14.20 0.91
C ALA A 89 5.50 -13.07 1.96
N ARG A 90 6.20 -11.96 1.68
CA ARG A 90 6.21 -10.80 2.58
C ARG A 90 4.83 -10.16 2.73
N VAL A 91 4.05 -10.08 1.66
CA VAL A 91 2.66 -9.57 1.73
C VAL A 91 1.80 -10.47 2.62
N GLU A 92 1.89 -11.79 2.44
CA GLU A 92 1.11 -12.74 3.24
C GLU A 92 1.49 -12.70 4.72
N GLU A 93 2.79 -12.63 5.03
CA GLU A 93 3.29 -12.46 6.39
C GLU A 93 2.76 -11.18 7.06
N LEU A 94 2.84 -10.04 6.37
CA LEU A 94 2.37 -8.76 6.89
C LEU A 94 0.85 -8.74 7.13
N LEU A 95 0.08 -9.36 6.24
CA LEU A 95 -1.37 -9.51 6.42
C LEU A 95 -1.68 -10.39 7.64
N TYR A 96 -1.00 -11.53 7.77
CA TYR A 96 -1.14 -12.42 8.93
C TYR A 96 -0.85 -11.69 10.24
N MET A 97 0.28 -10.98 10.32
CA MET A 97 0.65 -10.21 11.52
C MET A 97 -0.37 -9.11 11.84
N SER A 98 -0.93 -8.46 10.82
CA SER A 98 -1.97 -7.44 11.01
C SER A 98 -3.26 -8.02 11.58
N GLU A 99 -3.69 -9.20 11.10
CA GLU A 99 -4.82 -9.94 11.65
C GLU A 99 -4.56 -10.36 13.11
N ASP A 100 -3.36 -10.85 13.40
CA ASP A 100 -2.98 -11.31 14.74
C ASP A 100 -2.99 -10.16 15.75
N ILE A 101 -2.40 -9.01 15.40
CA ILE A 101 -2.46 -7.78 16.21
C ILE A 101 -3.91 -7.35 16.43
N ARG A 102 -4.76 -7.44 15.40
CA ARG A 102 -6.17 -7.03 15.51
C ARG A 102 -6.94 -7.93 16.46
N ARG A 103 -6.75 -9.25 16.36
CA ARG A 103 -7.35 -10.24 17.26
C ARG A 103 -6.89 -10.02 18.70
N ALA A 104 -5.59 -9.78 18.90
CA ALA A 104 -5.04 -9.50 20.22
C ALA A 104 -5.70 -8.28 20.86
N LYS A 105 -5.91 -7.19 20.11
CA LYS A 105 -6.60 -5.99 20.59
C LYS A 105 -8.05 -6.24 21.02
N GLN A 106 -8.80 -7.05 20.26
CA GLN A 106 -10.20 -7.38 20.57
C GLN A 106 -10.34 -8.08 21.93
N LEU A 107 -9.38 -8.94 22.30
CA LEU A 107 -9.39 -9.64 23.59
C LEU A 107 -9.22 -8.71 24.80
N PHE A 108 -8.63 -7.52 24.61
CA PHE A 108 -8.52 -6.52 25.67
C PHE A 108 -9.77 -5.65 25.77
N ASP A 109 -10.37 -5.29 24.63
CA ASP A 109 -11.62 -4.50 24.61
C ASP A 109 -12.80 -5.28 25.22
N GLU A 110 -12.86 -6.61 25.05
CA GLU A 110 -13.92 -7.46 25.66
C GLU A 110 -13.73 -7.69 27.17
N LYS A 111 -12.56 -7.36 27.75
CA LYS A 111 -12.26 -7.55 29.17
C LYS A 111 -12.55 -6.34 30.06
N GLU A 112 -13.02 -5.22 29.51
CA GLU A 112 -13.57 -4.10 30.28
C GLU A 112 -15.08 -4.29 30.60
N MET A 113 -15.52 -5.52 30.89
CA MET A 113 -16.86 -5.80 31.42
C MET A 113 -16.83 -5.80 32.97
N ASP A 114 -17.20 -4.64 33.51
CA ASP A 114 -17.66 -4.24 34.86
C ASP A 114 -17.28 -5.10 36.10
N PRO A 115 -16.53 -4.57 37.09
CA PRO A 115 -16.33 -5.21 38.41
C PRO A 115 -17.59 -5.27 39.30
N ALA A 116 -18.80 -5.13 38.74
CA ALA A 116 -20.06 -5.22 39.48
C ALA A 116 -20.61 -6.66 39.68
N ASP A 117 -19.93 -7.68 39.15
CA ASP A 117 -20.36 -9.09 39.24
C ASP A 117 -19.69 -9.91 40.38
N GLU A 118 -18.90 -9.28 41.27
CA GLU A 118 -18.45 -9.93 42.50
C GLU A 118 -19.44 -9.64 43.65
N ILE A 119 -20.32 -10.63 43.88
CA ILE A 119 -21.25 -10.76 45.03
C ILE A 119 -20.48 -10.75 46.36
#